data_AF-A0A7K2MYF2-F1
#
_entry.id   AF-A0A7K2MYF2-F1
#
_cell.length_a   1.000
_cell.length_b   1.000
_cell.length_c   1.000
_cell.angle_alpha   90.00
_cell.angle_beta   90.00
_cell.angle_gamma   90.00
#
_symmetry.space_group_name_H-M   'P 1'
#
loop_
_entity.id
_entity.type
_entity.pdbx_description
1 polymer ?
#
loop_
_entity_poly.entity_id
_entity_poly.type
_entity_poly.pdbx_seq_one_letter_code
_entity_poly.pdbx_strand_id
1 'polypeptide(L)'
;ARLWPLDDWADTARALLAHVDLARRPAGRLTAFAAVVRHLLADPVLPAELLPPHWPGAALRDAYARYQREQSAQVRAHGTRT
;
A
#
# COMPACT_ATOMS: atom_id res chain seq x y z
N ALA A 1 -15.64 17.62 3.66
CA ALA A 1 -15.38 16.17 3.84
C ALA A 1 -16.36 15.55 4.85
N ARG A 2 -17.63 15.32 4.47
CA ARG A 2 -18.64 14.71 5.37
C ARG A 2 -19.11 13.32 4.93
N LEU A 3 -18.90 12.98 3.66
CA LEU A 3 -19.29 11.69 3.09
C LEU A 3 -18.24 10.59 3.29
N TRP A 4 -16.97 10.99 3.38
CA TRP A 4 -15.84 10.11 3.65
C TRP A 4 -14.90 10.75 4.68
N PRO A 5 -14.35 9.95 5.62
CA PRO A 5 -13.35 10.41 6.55
C PRO A 5 -11.97 10.48 5.87
N LEU A 6 -11.80 11.46 4.98
CA LEU A 6 -10.61 11.56 4.12
C LEU A 6 -9.31 11.76 4.92
N ASP A 7 -9.36 12.55 5.99
CA ASP A 7 -8.19 12.79 6.84
C ASP A 7 -7.77 11.51 7.56
N ASP A 8 -8.71 10.80 8.19
CA ASP A 8 -8.45 9.51 8.86
C ASP A 8 -7.92 8.46 7.88
N TRP A 9 -8.47 8.43 6.66
CA TRP A 9 -7.98 7.56 5.60
C TRP A 9 -6.53 7.91 5.25
N ALA A 10 -6.23 9.19 5.03
CA ALA A 10 -4.89 9.65 4.69
C ALA A 10 -3.87 9.36 5.81
N ASP A 11 -4.25 9.53 7.07
CA ASP A 11 -3.40 9.25 8.21
C ASP A 11 -3.11 7.76 8.36
N THR A 12 -4.14 6.93 8.17
CA THR A 12 -3.97 5.47 8.12
C THR A 12 -3.03 5.06 6.99
N ALA A 13 -3.19 5.65 5.80
CA ALA A 13 -2.32 5.39 4.66
C ALA A 13 -0.85 5.74 4.94
N ARG A 14 -0.59 6.91 5.56
CA ARG A 14 0.77 7.32 5.95
C ARG A 14 1.36 6.40 7.00
N ALA A 15 0.58 5.99 8.00
CA ALA A 15 1.01 5.03 9.00
C ALA A 15 1.38 3.67 8.39
N LEU A 16 0.60 3.20 7.41
CA LEU A 16 0.89 1.98 6.66
C LEU A 16 2.17 2.10 5.83
N LEU A 17 2.42 3.24 5.19
CA LEU A 17 3.68 3.51 4.47
C LEU A 17 4.88 3.45 5.41
N ALA A 18 4.80 4.08 6.59
CA ALA A 18 5.85 3.97 7.60
C ALA A 18 6.02 2.52 8.09
N HIS A 19 4.92 1.78 8.25
CA HIS A 19 4.96 0.40 8.72
C HIS A 19 5.64 -0.55 7.71
N VAL A 20 5.36 -0.40 6.41
CA VAL A 20 6.02 -1.24 5.38
C VAL A 20 7.52 -0.99 5.31
N ASP A 21 7.98 0.24 5.59
CA ASP A 21 9.41 0.57 5.61
C ASP A 21 10.13 -0.05 6.82
N LEU A 22 9.44 -0.21 7.95
CA LEU A 22 9.99 -0.84 9.16
C LEU A 22 9.96 -2.38 9.13
N ALA A 23 9.07 -2.97 8.32
CA ALA A 23 8.85 -4.42 8.26
C ALA A 23 9.98 -5.18 7.53
N ARG A 24 11.06 -5.52 8.26
CA ARG A 24 12.26 -6.18 7.70
C ARG A 24 12.15 -7.70 7.47
N ARG A 25 11.28 -8.40 8.21
CA ARG A 25 11.13 -9.86 8.10
C ARG A 25 10.09 -10.21 7.03
N PRO A 26 10.26 -11.29 6.24
CA PRO A 26 9.35 -11.65 5.15
C PRO A 26 7.87 -11.74 5.58
N ALA A 27 7.58 -12.44 6.68
CA ALA A 27 6.23 -12.56 7.21
C ALA A 27 5.63 -11.22 7.64
N GLY A 28 6.42 -10.38 8.32
CA GLY A 28 6.00 -9.04 8.71
C GLY A 28 5.70 -8.14 7.51
N ARG A 29 6.54 -8.23 6.47
CA ARG A 29 6.37 -7.47 5.24
C ARG A 29 5.11 -7.90 4.48
N LEU A 30 4.85 -9.21 4.39
CA LEU A 30 3.61 -9.73 3.81
C LEU A 30 2.37 -9.21 4.57
N THR A 31 2.38 -9.29 5.90
CA THR A 31 1.26 -8.80 6.74
C THR A 31 1.03 -7.30 6.56
N ALA A 32 2.10 -6.51 6.50
CA ALA A 32 2.02 -5.07 6.25
C ALA A 32 1.39 -4.76 4.88
N PHE A 33 1.82 -5.45 3.82
CA PHE A 33 1.23 -5.26 2.49
C PHE A 33 -0.20 -5.81 2.39
N ALA A 34 -0.58 -6.83 3.16
CA ALA A 34 -1.98 -7.25 3.26
C ALA A 34 -2.86 -6.17 3.90
N ALA A 35 -2.34 -5.42 4.88
CA ALA A 35 -3.03 -4.27 5.45
C ALA A 35 -3.15 -3.12 4.44
N VAL A 36 -2.10 -2.85 3.65
CA VAL A 36 -2.14 -1.90 2.52
C VAL A 36 -3.25 -2.26 1.53
N VAL A 37 -3.34 -3.53 1.10
CA VAL A 37 -4.38 -3.98 0.17
C VAL A 37 -5.78 -3.76 0.75
N ARG A 38 -6.01 -4.14 2.01
CA ARG A 38 -7.30 -3.90 2.67
C ARG A 38 -7.67 -2.41 2.72
N HIS A 39 -6.68 -1.55 2.95
CA HIS A 39 -6.90 -0.11 3.00
C HIS A 39 -7.19 0.49 1.61
N LEU A 40 -6.49 0.01 0.56
CA LEU A 40 -6.76 0.38 -0.83
C LEU A 40 -8.15 -0.07 -1.30
N LEU A 41 -8.63 -1.24 -0.85
CA LEU A 41 -10.00 -1.70 -1.15
C LEU A 41 -11.07 -0.80 -0.52
N ALA A 42 -10.72 0.00 0.49
CA ALA A 42 -11.59 0.99 1.12
C ALA A 42 -11.35 2.42 0.59
N ASP A 43 -10.53 2.61 -0.46
CA ASP A 43 -10.29 3.93 -1.08
C ASP A 43 -11.57 4.44 -1.74
N PRO A 44 -12.04 5.66 -1.43
CA PRO A 44 -13.23 6.24 -2.04
C PRO A 44 -13.07 6.60 -3.52
N VAL A 45 -11.86 6.46 -4.11
CA VAL A 45 -11.56 6.67 -5.54
C VAL A 45 -12.12 7.99 -6.09
N LEU A 46 -11.96 9.05 -5.30
CA LEU A 46 -12.41 10.38 -5.67
C LEU A 46 -11.67 10.91 -6.91
N PRO A 47 -12.34 11.72 -7.75
CA PRO A 47 -11.67 12.44 -8.83
C PRO A 47 -10.67 13.45 -8.26
N ALA A 48 -9.66 13.81 -9.06
CA ALA A 48 -8.50 14.58 -8.61
C ALA A 48 -8.87 15.96 -8.02
N GLU A 49 -9.92 16.59 -8.52
CA GLU A 49 -10.39 17.91 -8.07
C GLU A 49 -10.97 17.89 -6.65
N LEU A 50 -11.30 16.70 -6.13
CA LEU A 50 -11.87 16.50 -4.79
C LEU A 50 -10.86 15.92 -3.80
N LEU A 51 -9.65 15.60 -4.25
CA LEU A 51 -8.61 15.07 -3.37
C LEU A 51 -7.96 16.19 -2.56
N PRO A 52 -7.73 15.96 -1.25
CA PRO A 52 -6.90 16.86 -0.46
C PRO A 52 -5.48 16.97 -1.05
N PRO A 53 -4.79 18.11 -0.84
CA PRO A 53 -3.37 18.23 -1.15
C PRO A 53 -2.56 17.11 -0.48
N HIS A 54 -1.54 16.61 -1.16
CA HIS A 54 -0.66 15.53 -0.67
C HIS A 54 -1.39 14.23 -0.31
N TRP A 55 -2.41 13.87 -1.09
CA TRP A 55 -3.13 12.61 -0.94
C TRP A 55 -2.19 11.39 -1.06
N PRO A 56 -2.14 10.48 -0.07
CA PRO A 56 -1.17 9.38 -0.03
C PRO A 56 -1.56 8.17 -0.89
N GLY A 57 -2.70 8.20 -1.57
CA GLY A 57 -3.23 7.05 -2.33
C GLY A 57 -2.32 6.60 -3.47
N ALA A 58 -1.61 7.53 -4.14
CA ALA A 58 -0.65 7.17 -5.18
C ALA A 58 0.57 6.45 -4.59
N ALA A 59 1.14 6.99 -3.50
CA ALA A 59 2.27 6.39 -2.82
C ALA A 59 1.99 4.97 -2.31
N LEU A 60 0.79 4.69 -1.80
CA LEU A 60 0.40 3.33 -1.41
C LEU A 60 0.34 2.36 -2.60
N ARG A 61 -0.25 2.81 -3.72
CA ARG A 61 -0.33 2.00 -4.95
C ARG A 61 1.08 1.69 -5.48
N ASP A 62 1.97 2.68 -5.48
CA ASP A 62 3.36 2.51 -5.90
C ASP A 62 4.13 1.54 -5.00
N ALA A 63 3.97 1.69 -3.67
CA ALA A 63 4.58 0.79 -2.70
C ALA A 63 4.11 -0.66 -2.90
N TYR A 64 2.81 -0.88 -3.10
CA TYR A 64 2.25 -2.20 -3.35
C TYR A 64 2.72 -2.79 -4.70
N ALA A 65 2.72 -1.98 -5.77
CA ALA A 65 3.20 -2.42 -7.09
C ALA A 65 4.69 -2.81 -7.06
N ARG A 66 5.51 -2.05 -6.32
CA ARG A 66 6.93 -2.40 -6.09
C ARG A 66 7.05 -3.74 -5.37
N TYR A 67 6.29 -3.94 -4.29
CA TYR A 67 6.28 -5.20 -3.57
C TYR A 67 5.87 -6.38 -4.46
N GLN A 68 4.82 -6.24 -5.27
CA GLN A 68 4.40 -7.27 -6.22
C GLN A 68 5.53 -7.64 -7.19
N ARG A 69 6.21 -6.66 -7.80
CA ARG A 69 7.34 -6.90 -8.71
C ARG A 69 8.46 -7.69 -8.03
N GLU A 70 8.81 -7.33 -6.80
CA GLU A 70 9.81 -8.03 -6.02
C GLU A 70 9.40 -9.49 -5.74
N GLN A 71 8.15 -9.74 -5.31
CA GLN A 71 7.69 -11.10 -5.04
C GLN A 71 7.66 -11.96 -6.32
N SER A 72 7.17 -11.42 -7.44
CA SER A 72 7.18 -12.12 -8.72
C SER A 72 8.60 -12.47 -9.17
N ALA A 73 9.58 -11.59 -8.93
CA ALA A 73 10.99 -11.88 -9.22
C ALA A 73 11.54 -13.01 -8.35
N GLN A 74 11.21 -13.04 -7.05
CA GLN A 74 11.63 -14.10 -6.13
C GLN A 74 11.07 -15.47 -6.52
N VAL A 75 9.78 -15.54 -6.85
CA VAL A 75 9.13 -16.78 -7.29
C VAL A 75 9.79 -17.33 -8.56
N ARG A 76 10.07 -16.47 -9.56
CA ARG A 76 10.78 -16.87 -10.77
C ARG A 76 12.18 -17.40 -10.47
N ALA A 77 12.94 -16.71 -9.61
CA ALA A 77 14.29 -17.12 -9.23
C ALA A 77 14.32 -18.46 -8.47
N HIS A 78 13.25 -18.81 -7.76
CA HIS A 78 13.13 -20.10 -7.09
C HIS A 78 12.80 -21.23 -8.07
N GLY A 79 11.93 -20.98 -9.05
CA GLY A 79 11.55 -21.98 -10.07
C GLY A 79 12.66 -22.34 -11.06
N THR A 80 13.68 -21.50 -11.24
CA THR A 80 14.86 -21.81 -12.08
C THR A 80 15.92 -22.66 -11.36
N ARG A 81 15.80 -22.83 -10.03
CA ARG A 81 16.75 -23.63 -9.22
C ARG A 81 16.33 -25.09 -9.02
N THR A 82 15.17 -25.48 -9.54
CA THR A 82 14.66 -26.86 -9.56
C THR A 82 14.71 -27.41 -10.97
#